data_AF-W5SKV8-F1
#
_entry.id   AF-W5SKV8-F1
#
_cell.length_a   1.000
_cell.length_b   1.000
_cell.length_c   1.000
_cell.angle_alpha   90.00
_cell.angle_beta   90.00
_cell.angle_gamma   90.00
#
_symmetry.space_group_name_H-M   'P 1'
#
loop_
_entity.id
_entity.type
_entity.pdbx_description
1 polymer ?
#
loop_
_entity_poly.entity_id
_entity_poly.type
_entity_poly.pdbx_seq_one_letter_code
_entity_poly.pdbx_strand_id
1 'polypeptide(L)'
;MYNNYIRRFFMEYMQMEPVITRQMVLNELVKAGIKRDIADDLSYRYYKNELTTKDLEYLKENFDIKLEMLERGLRSDIEKVKVKLILLKIT
;
A
#
# COMPACT_ATOMS: atom_id res chain seq x y z
N MET A 1 -20.87 -8.26 -23.18
CA MET A 1 -19.82 -7.55 -23.96
C MET A 1 -18.90 -6.65 -23.12
N TYR A 2 -19.36 -6.07 -22.01
CA TYR A 2 -18.53 -5.17 -21.15
C TYR A 2 -17.32 -5.85 -20.47
N ASN A 3 -17.45 -7.13 -20.07
CA ASN A 3 -16.36 -7.88 -19.42
C ASN A 3 -15.12 -8.11 -20.30
N ASN A 4 -15.26 -8.02 -21.63
CA ASN A 4 -14.13 -8.24 -22.54
C ASN A 4 -13.24 -7.01 -22.67
N TYR A 5 -13.77 -5.80 -22.50
CA TYR A 5 -12.99 -4.56 -22.59
C TYR A 5 -12.14 -4.33 -21.35
N ILE A 6 -12.69 -4.54 -20.15
CA ILE A 6 -11.91 -4.45 -18.90
C ILE A 6 -10.80 -5.51 -18.91
N ARG A 7 -11.09 -6.73 -19.38
CA ARG A 7 -10.08 -7.79 -19.50
C ARG A 7 -9.00 -7.46 -20.53
N ARG A 8 -9.36 -6.91 -21.70
CA ARG A 8 -8.37 -6.45 -22.69
C ARG A 8 -7.54 -5.30 -22.15
N PHE A 9 -8.16 -4.31 -21.53
CA PHE A 9 -7.47 -3.16 -20.94
C PHE A 9 -6.48 -3.61 -19.85
N PHE A 10 -6.88 -4.54 -18.97
CA PHE A 10 -5.96 -5.11 -17.98
C PHE A 10 -4.81 -5.93 -18.60
N MET A 11 -5.06 -6.65 -19.69
CA MET A 11 -4.06 -7.52 -20.34
C MET A 11 -3.15 -6.80 -21.35
N GLU A 12 -3.58 -5.69 -21.94
CA GLU A 12 -2.78 -4.87 -22.87
C GLU A 12 -1.88 -3.87 -22.14
N TYR A 13 -2.30 -3.33 -20.98
CA TYR A 13 -1.53 -2.31 -20.24
C TYR A 13 -0.64 -2.88 -19.12
N MET A 14 -0.95 -4.06 -18.58
CA MET A 14 0.06 -4.86 -17.91
C MET A 14 0.75 -5.69 -18.99
N GLN A 15 1.93 -5.25 -19.43
CA GLN A 15 2.92 -6.20 -19.94
C GLN A 15 2.90 -7.38 -18.96
N MET A 16 2.63 -8.61 -19.43
CA MET A 16 2.51 -9.76 -18.55
C MET A 16 3.79 -9.87 -17.74
N GLU A 17 3.75 -9.37 -16.51
CA GLU A 17 4.77 -9.68 -15.55
C GLU A 17 4.78 -11.20 -15.44
N PRO A 18 5.97 -11.83 -15.54
CA PRO A 18 6.04 -13.28 -15.48
C PRO A 18 5.29 -13.74 -14.24
N VAL A 19 4.36 -14.68 -14.38
CA VAL A 19 3.60 -15.21 -13.25
C VAL A 19 4.58 -15.90 -12.31
N ILE A 20 5.00 -15.19 -11.25
CA ILE A 20 5.92 -15.70 -10.25
C ILE A 20 5.17 -16.74 -9.41
N THR A 21 5.53 -18.01 -9.58
CA THR A 21 4.96 -19.09 -8.78
C THR A 21 5.66 -19.19 -7.43
N ARG A 22 4.95 -19.69 -6.40
CA ARG A 22 5.54 -20.02 -5.08
C ARG A 22 6.83 -20.85 -5.22
N GLN A 23 6.82 -21.83 -6.13
CA GLN A 23 7.96 -22.72 -6.33
C GLN A 23 9.19 -22.00 -6.89
N MET A 24 8.99 -21.02 -7.77
CA MET A 24 10.08 -20.19 -8.28
C MET A 24 10.72 -19.39 -7.14
N VAL A 25 9.90 -18.74 -6.31
CA VAL A 25 10.38 -17.98 -5.15
C VAL A 25 11.11 -18.87 -4.15
N LEU A 26 10.53 -20.04 -3.80
CA LEU A 26 11.16 -21.02 -2.92
C LEU A 26 12.55 -21.44 -3.43
N ASN A 27 12.66 -21.71 -4.73
CA ASN A 27 13.93 -22.13 -5.33
C ASN A 27 14.99 -21.02 -5.25
N GLU A 28 14.61 -19.77 -5.53
CA GLU A 28 15.54 -18.63 -5.45
C GLU A 28 15.97 -18.35 -3.99
N LEU A 29 15.05 -18.43 -3.02
CA LEU A 29 15.37 -18.26 -1.61
C LEU A 29 16.33 -19.35 -1.09
N VAL A 30 16.11 -20.61 -1.49
CA VAL A 30 17.01 -21.73 -1.16
C VAL A 30 18.38 -21.54 -1.82
N LYS A 31 18.43 -21.10 -3.09
CA LYS A 31 19.69 -20.77 -3.78
C LYS A 31 20.45 -19.63 -3.09
N ALA A 32 19.75 -18.67 -2.52
CA ALA A 32 20.33 -17.59 -1.73
C ALA A 32 20.84 -18.02 -0.34
N GLY A 33 20.74 -19.32 0.00
CA GLY A 33 21.24 -19.87 1.25
C GLY A 33 20.26 -19.79 2.42
N ILE A 34 18.99 -19.45 2.18
CA ILE A 34 17.96 -19.44 3.22
C ILE A 34 17.58 -20.88 3.55
N LYS A 35 17.49 -21.19 4.85
CA LYS A 35 17.09 -22.51 5.35
C LYS A 35 15.71 -22.89 4.76
N ARG A 36 15.57 -24.12 4.29
CA ARG A 36 14.41 -24.55 3.47
C ARG A 36 13.05 -24.35 4.15
N ASP A 37 12.97 -24.56 5.46
CA ASP A 37 11.79 -24.29 6.29
C ASP A 37 11.42 -22.80 6.30
N ILE A 38 12.41 -21.92 6.44
CA ILE A 38 12.21 -20.46 6.38
C ILE A 38 11.83 -20.02 4.96
N ALA A 39 12.47 -20.59 3.94
CA ALA A 39 12.17 -20.29 2.53
C ALA A 39 10.75 -20.74 2.11
N ASP A 40 10.26 -21.85 2.66
CA ASP A 40 8.92 -22.37 2.39
C ASP A 40 7.81 -21.46 2.95
N ASP A 41 8.03 -20.92 4.15
CA ASP A 41 7.17 -19.92 4.78
C ASP A 41 7.20 -18.58 4.03
N LEU A 42 8.40 -18.06 3.70
CA LEU A 42 8.54 -16.81 2.94
C LEU A 42 7.92 -16.89 1.54
N SER A 43 8.14 -18.00 0.83
CA SER A 43 7.55 -18.19 -0.50
C SER A 43 6.02 -18.31 -0.45
N TYR A 44 5.46 -18.88 0.61
CA TYR A 44 4.01 -18.94 0.83
C TYR A 44 3.43 -17.53 1.01
N ARG A 45 4.03 -16.73 1.91
CA ARG A 45 3.60 -15.35 2.18
C ARG A 45 3.68 -14.47 0.94
N TYR A 46 4.81 -14.55 0.22
CA TYR A 46 5.01 -13.83 -1.04
C TYR A 46 3.96 -14.22 -2.09
N TYR A 47 3.68 -15.51 -2.25
CA TYR A 47 2.70 -16.01 -3.22
C TYR A 47 1.26 -15.59 -2.89
N LYS A 48 0.93 -15.43 -1.60
CA LYS A 48 -0.40 -14.99 -1.14
C LYS A 48 -0.54 -13.47 -1.03
N ASN A 49 0.50 -12.69 -1.34
CA ASN A 49 0.58 -11.27 -1.05
C ASN A 49 0.27 -10.96 0.43
N GLU A 50 0.67 -11.85 1.34
CA GLU A 50 0.49 -11.64 2.76
C GLU A 50 1.56 -10.66 3.25
N LEU A 51 1.11 -9.52 3.77
CA LEU A 51 1.97 -8.55 4.44
C LEU A 51 2.55 -9.17 5.71
N THR A 52 3.84 -8.98 5.94
CA THR A 52 4.44 -9.37 7.23
C THR A 52 3.97 -8.42 8.33
N THR A 53 4.12 -8.82 9.59
CA THR A 53 3.83 -7.93 10.74
C THR A 53 4.60 -6.61 10.63
N LYS A 54 5.84 -6.64 10.15
CA LYS A 54 6.65 -5.43 9.95
C LYS A 54 6.12 -4.52 8.84
N ASP A 55 5.59 -5.10 7.77
CA ASP A 55 4.96 -4.32 6.69
C ASP A 55 3.68 -3.66 7.20
N LEU A 56 2.89 -4.35 8.03
CA LEU A 56 1.69 -3.81 8.67
C LEU A 56 2.03 -2.69 9.66
N GLU A 57 3.09 -2.85 10.46
CA GLU A 57 3.61 -1.82 11.36
C GLU A 57 4.05 -0.59 10.57
N TYR A 58 4.85 -0.76 9.52
CA TYR A 58 5.30 0.32 8.66
C TYR A 58 4.13 1.06 8.00
N LEU A 59 3.13 0.33 7.49
CA LEU A 59 1.92 0.95 6.94
C LEU A 59 1.20 1.77 8.00
N LYS A 60 1.00 1.21 9.19
CA LYS A 60 0.35 1.90 10.30
C LYS A 60 1.07 3.20 10.65
N GLU A 61 2.38 3.16 10.87
CA GLU A 61 3.18 4.35 11.19
C GLU A 61 3.05 5.44 10.11
N ASN A 62 3.12 5.05 8.83
CA ASN A 62 2.95 6.00 7.74
C ASN A 62 1.53 6.57 7.64
N PHE A 63 0.51 5.78 7.95
CA PHE A 63 -0.88 6.24 7.99
C PHE A 63 -1.09 7.22 9.15
N ASP A 64 -0.57 6.91 10.34
CA ASP A 64 -0.67 7.76 11.52
C ASP A 64 -0.01 9.13 11.28
N ILE A 65 1.19 9.17 10.69
CA ILE A 65 1.87 10.42 10.31
C ILE A 65 1.03 11.25 9.32
N LYS A 66 0.49 10.61 8.29
CA LYS A 66 -0.34 11.31 7.28
C LYS A 66 -1.63 11.85 7.90
N LEU A 67 -2.25 11.11 8.82
CA LEU A 67 -3.43 11.54 9.55
C LEU A 67 -3.12 12.74 10.46
N GLU A 68 -2.02 12.70 11.20
CA GLU A 68 -1.60 13.85 12.02
C GLU A 68 -1.36 15.11 11.18
N MET A 69 -0.70 14.99 10.04
CA MET A 69 -0.48 16.11 9.12
C MET A 69 -1.81 16.66 8.59
N LEU A 70 -2.75 15.78 8.21
CA LEU A 70 -4.08 16.16 7.75
C LEU A 70 -4.85 16.91 8.85
N GLU A 71 -4.87 16.38 10.08
CA GLU A 71 -5.54 17.01 11.21
C GLU A 71 -4.97 18.40 11.51
N ARG A 72 -3.64 18.57 11.45
CA ARG A 72 -2.99 19.88 11.63
C ARG A 72 -3.40 20.85 10.53
N GLY A 73 -3.43 20.41 9.27
CA GLY A 73 -3.88 21.22 8.14
C GLY A 73 -5.32 21.69 8.30
N LEU A 74 -6.23 20.77 8.60
CA LEU A 74 -7.64 21.07 8.83
C LEU A 74 -7.85 22.03 10.00
N ARG A 75 -7.15 21.84 11.13
CA ARG A 75 -7.22 22.76 12.27
C ARG A 75 -6.77 24.17 11.89
N SER A 76 -5.66 24.29 11.16
CA SER A 76 -5.17 25.58 10.65
C SER A 76 -6.22 26.27 9.79
N ASP A 77 -6.85 25.55 8.87
CA ASP A 77 -7.81 26.14 7.95
C ASP A 77 -9.12 26.53 8.63
N ILE A 78 -9.57 25.74 9.62
CA ILE A 78 -10.69 26.10 10.48
C ILE A 78 -10.42 27.40 11.24
N GLU A 79 -9.22 27.57 11.82
CA GLU A 79 -8.88 28.81 12.53
C GLU A 79 -8.83 30.02 11.59
N LYS A 80 -8.28 29.88 10.39
CA LYS A 80 -8.33 30.96 9.38
C LYS A 80 -9.75 31.37 9.03
N VAL A 81 -10.65 30.39 8.83
CA VAL A 81 -12.06 30.65 8.55
C VAL A 81 -12.75 31.35 9.73
N LYS A 82 -12.50 30.90 10.97
CA LYS A 82 -13.02 31.55 12.18
C LYS A 82 -12.58 33.01 12.27
N VAL A 83 -11.28 33.28 12.11
CA VAL A 83 -10.73 34.65 12.12
C VAL A 83 -11.41 35.52 11.06
N LYS A 84 -11.51 35.03 9.82
CA LYS A 84 -12.17 35.76 8.74
C LYS A 84 -13.63 36.05 9.05
N LEU A 85 -14.36 35.09 9.63
CA LEU A 85 -15.75 35.27 10.02
C LEU A 85 -15.91 36.32 11.13
N ILE A 86 -15.01 36.33 12.11
CA ILE A 86 -15.01 37.33 13.19
C ILE A 86 -14.77 38.73 12.60
N LEU A 87 -13.78 38.88 11.72
CA LEU A 87 -13.47 40.16 11.06
C LEU A 87 -14.65 40.71 10.24
N LEU A 88 -15.39 39.84 9.56
CA LEU A 88 -16.59 40.22 8.80
C LEU A 88 -17.79 40.60 9.69
N LYS A 89 -17.82 40.20 10.97
CA LYS A 89 -18.91 40.57 11.90
C LYS A 89 -18.68 41.92 12.59
N ILE A 90 -17.44 42.40 12.60
CA ILE A 90 -17.04 43.66 13.24
C ILE A 90 -16.89 44.84 12.25
N THR A 91 -17.08 44.57 10.95
CA THR A 91 -17.11 45.57 9.87
C THR A 91 -18.54 45.72 9.38
#